data_AF-Q47Q89-F1
#
_entry.id   AF-Q47Q89-F1
#
_cell.length_a   1.000
_cell.length_b   1.000
_cell.length_c   1.000
_cell.angle_alpha   90.00
_cell.angle_beta   90.00
_cell.angle_gamma   90.00
#
_symmetry.space_group_name_H-M   'P 1'
#
loop_
_entity.id
_entity.type
_entity.pdbx_description
1 polymer ?
#
loop_
_entity_poly.entity_id
_entity_poly.type
_entity_poly.pdbx_seq_one_letter_code
_entity_poly.pdbx_strand_id
1 'polypeptide(L)'
;MTGQVLDGRYRLVERLGSGGMGEVWRGHDERLGRTVAIKLIHPGASVDDEAVALFRREAQVTARLAGHPNIVILYDYGTDGDTVYTVMELVTGCSLSALLRERGRLPVELAVRWGAHVCAGLAAAHAVGVVHRDIKPSNLMVVDADAPDGGTVKLVDFGIAGFHEAALHQRTLPPTGEPFGTPLYVSPEQIQMLPVGAFSDLYSFGAVLFHMLTGQPPFHAAEPMPVLRMHLTEPPPNPAELRPDVPAELAELVLMLLAKDPGQRPDNALWVRDRLLSLSGTSPPASAASPTESASREAQMRRLEQSWVEAERLAAAGQAAAAAQRIGALLGELAAIYGADHPATLEARRRHASLTSRAGDPERAAALFDTLVADLDRIYGHAHPETYAARHHLAAATEQAGRRAEAAVLRSELVDALTAQYGPQAARLLHPRLFYAVDLAEAGDFTGAEKLLRDLAAALEQQLGAHTPALQIVHHYLDAAAAFASETAGAEPPHPNRFRESTRLDGRPPPHPLRQRLTRWLRSTTEL
;
A
#
# COMPACT_ATOMS: atom_id res chain seq x y z
N MET A 1 -15.19 -33.08 -14.15
CA MET A 1 -15.18 -31.60 -14.21
C MET A 1 -15.56 -31.10 -15.59
N THR A 2 -15.01 -31.60 -16.70
CA THR A 2 -15.49 -31.25 -18.06
C THR A 2 -17.00 -31.43 -18.20
N GLY A 3 -17.72 -30.40 -18.64
CA GLY A 3 -19.18 -30.37 -18.77
C GLY A 3 -19.94 -29.98 -17.49
N GLN A 4 -19.27 -29.87 -16.34
CA GLN A 4 -19.87 -29.34 -15.11
C GLN A 4 -20.24 -27.87 -15.31
N VAL A 5 -21.37 -27.46 -14.74
CA VAL A 5 -21.86 -26.08 -14.77
C VAL A 5 -21.86 -25.53 -13.35
N LEU A 6 -20.96 -24.58 -13.07
CA LEU A 6 -20.89 -23.91 -11.77
C LEU A 6 -22.00 -22.86 -11.65
N ASP A 7 -22.66 -22.85 -10.50
CA ASP A 7 -23.76 -21.90 -10.18
C ASP A 7 -24.84 -21.83 -11.28
N GLY A 8 -25.07 -22.95 -11.96
CA GLY A 8 -26.00 -23.04 -13.09
C GLY A 8 -25.68 -22.14 -14.29
N ARG A 9 -24.50 -21.51 -14.34
CA ARG A 9 -24.15 -20.49 -15.35
C ARG A 9 -22.85 -20.76 -16.09
N TYR A 10 -21.82 -21.25 -15.41
CA TYR A 10 -20.47 -21.32 -15.98
C TYR A 10 -20.08 -22.75 -16.29
N ARG A 11 -20.13 -23.13 -17.58
CA ARG A 11 -19.77 -24.48 -18.01
C ARG A 11 -18.27 -24.61 -18.18
N LEU A 12 -17.66 -25.61 -17.54
CA LEU A 12 -16.26 -25.99 -17.75
C LEU A 12 -16.12 -26.75 -19.06
N VAL A 13 -15.30 -26.25 -19.99
CA VAL A 13 -15.14 -26.80 -21.34
C VAL A 13 -13.84 -27.58 -21.48
N GLU A 14 -12.70 -26.99 -21.11
CA GLU A 14 -11.38 -27.59 -21.29
C GLU A 14 -10.42 -27.08 -20.23
N ARG A 15 -9.59 -27.96 -19.65
CA ARG A 15 -8.59 -27.52 -18.68
C ARG A 15 -7.40 -26.88 -19.40
N LEU A 16 -7.11 -25.62 -19.07
CA LEU A 16 -6.00 -24.85 -19.63
C LEU A 16 -4.70 -25.05 -18.85
N GLY A 17 -4.80 -25.31 -17.54
CA GLY A 17 -3.64 -25.55 -16.70
C GLY A 17 -4.01 -25.93 -15.27
N SER A 18 -3.02 -26.41 -14.52
CA SER A 18 -3.13 -26.73 -13.10
C SER A 18 -1.87 -26.26 -12.36
N GLY A 19 -2.03 -25.72 -11.16
CA GLY A 19 -0.95 -25.30 -10.29
C GLY A 19 -1.26 -25.56 -8.81
N GLY A 20 -0.36 -25.17 -7.92
CA GLY A 20 -0.49 -25.44 -6.47
C GLY A 20 -1.72 -24.84 -5.79
N MET A 21 -2.42 -23.90 -6.43
CA MET A 21 -3.61 -23.21 -5.89
C MET A 21 -4.92 -23.61 -6.57
N GLY A 22 -4.89 -24.57 -7.51
CA GLY A 22 -6.07 -25.06 -8.21
C GLY A 22 -5.89 -25.17 -9.73
N GLU A 23 -7.01 -25.12 -10.46
CA GLU A 23 -7.05 -25.40 -11.89
C GLU A 23 -7.66 -24.23 -12.66
N VAL A 24 -7.13 -23.95 -13.85
CA VAL A 24 -7.69 -22.97 -14.78
C VAL A 24 -8.32 -23.70 -15.94
N TRP A 25 -9.56 -23.35 -16.25
CA TRP A 25 -10.39 -23.95 -17.28
C TRP A 25 -10.84 -22.89 -18.28
N ARG A 26 -10.84 -23.24 -19.57
CA ARG A 26 -11.68 -22.58 -20.56
C ARG A 26 -13.11 -22.95 -20.21
N GLY A 27 -13.97 -21.94 -20.14
CA GLY A 27 -15.39 -22.11 -19.84
C GLY A 27 -16.28 -21.31 -20.76
N HIS A 28 -17.58 -21.53 -20.62
CA HIS A 28 -18.62 -20.80 -21.31
C HIS A 28 -19.59 -20.19 -20.30
N ASP A 29 -19.81 -18.87 -20.40
CA ASP A 29 -20.88 -18.17 -19.67
C ASP A 29 -22.18 -18.39 -20.43
N GLU A 30 -23.00 -19.34 -19.99
CA GLU A 30 -24.24 -19.77 -20.66
C GLU A 30 -25.27 -18.62 -20.75
N ARG A 31 -25.17 -17.63 -19.87
CA ARG A 31 -26.11 -16.49 -19.83
C ARG A 31 -25.73 -15.41 -20.82
N LEU A 32 -24.44 -15.08 -20.92
CA LEU A 32 -23.94 -14.03 -21.81
C LEU A 32 -23.44 -14.56 -23.16
N GLY A 33 -23.36 -15.89 -23.33
CA GLY A 33 -22.95 -16.55 -24.57
C GLY A 33 -21.49 -16.32 -24.94
N ARG A 34 -20.60 -16.15 -23.96
CA ARG A 34 -19.17 -15.82 -24.18
C ARG A 34 -18.23 -16.86 -23.59
N THR A 35 -17.06 -17.00 -24.23
CA THR A 35 -15.96 -17.81 -23.71
C THR A 35 -15.19 -17.05 -22.62
N VAL A 36 -14.88 -17.74 -21.54
CA VAL A 36 -14.21 -17.18 -20.35
C VAL A 36 -13.10 -18.11 -19.87
N ALA A 37 -12.18 -17.60 -19.05
CA ALA A 37 -11.32 -18.42 -18.22
C ALA A 37 -11.92 -18.52 -16.81
N ILE A 38 -11.93 -19.72 -16.24
CA ILE A 38 -12.49 -20.01 -14.92
C ILE A 38 -11.38 -20.63 -14.09
N LYS A 39 -10.95 -19.94 -13.03
CA LYS A 39 -9.98 -20.48 -12.09
C LYS A 39 -10.72 -21.07 -10.91
N LEU A 40 -10.64 -22.38 -10.77
CA LEU A 40 -11.10 -23.11 -9.60
C LEU A 40 -10.01 -23.05 -8.56
N ILE A 41 -10.37 -22.62 -7.36
CA ILE A 41 -9.51 -22.61 -6.19
C ILE A 41 -10.00 -23.75 -5.32
N HIS A 42 -9.14 -24.74 -5.13
CA HIS A 42 -9.39 -25.83 -4.20
C HIS A 42 -8.76 -25.46 -2.87
N PRO A 43 -9.53 -24.89 -1.94
CA PRO A 43 -9.00 -24.79 -0.61
C PRO A 43 -8.69 -26.18 -0.05
N GLY A 44 -7.55 -26.32 0.60
CA GLY A 44 -7.32 -27.49 1.45
C GLY A 44 -8.43 -27.62 2.49
N ALA A 45 -8.68 -28.83 2.98
CA ALA A 45 -9.73 -29.13 3.96
C ALA A 45 -9.80 -28.04 5.04
N SER A 46 -10.99 -27.42 5.17
CA SER A 46 -11.38 -26.23 5.96
C SER A 46 -10.85 -24.87 5.49
N VAL A 47 -11.68 -24.11 4.77
CA VAL A 47 -11.56 -22.64 4.69
C VAL A 47 -12.45 -22.03 5.74
N ASP A 48 -11.91 -21.14 6.55
CA ASP A 48 -12.73 -20.29 7.41
C ASP A 48 -13.48 -19.25 6.57
N ASP A 49 -14.71 -18.93 6.98
CA ASP A 49 -15.56 -17.91 6.34
C ASP A 49 -14.84 -16.57 6.13
N GLU A 50 -13.84 -16.28 6.96
CA GLU A 50 -13.00 -15.07 6.91
C GLU A 50 -12.07 -15.04 5.70
N ALA A 51 -11.45 -16.17 5.32
CA ALA A 51 -10.58 -16.23 4.14
C ALA A 51 -11.40 -16.12 2.84
N VAL A 52 -12.59 -16.74 2.80
CA VAL A 52 -13.54 -16.54 1.68
C VAL A 52 -13.99 -15.08 1.62
N ALA A 53 -14.29 -14.43 2.76
CA ALA A 53 -14.67 -13.03 2.80
C ALA A 53 -13.56 -12.09 2.30
N LEU A 54 -12.30 -12.33 2.69
CA LEU A 54 -11.14 -11.59 2.19
C LEU A 54 -10.98 -11.74 0.69
N PHE A 55 -11.06 -12.99 0.18
CA PHE A 55 -11.01 -13.27 -1.25
C PHE A 55 -12.11 -12.54 -2.03
N ARG A 56 -13.35 -12.55 -1.53
CA ARG A 56 -14.46 -11.82 -2.14
C ARG A 56 -14.18 -10.31 -2.18
N ARG A 57 -13.60 -9.76 -1.10
CA ARG A 57 -13.25 -8.33 -1.02
C ARG A 57 -12.17 -7.96 -2.04
N GLU A 58 -11.10 -8.73 -2.14
CA GLU A 58 -10.03 -8.47 -3.10
C GLU A 58 -10.51 -8.62 -4.55
N ALA A 59 -11.33 -9.63 -4.82
CA ALA A 59 -11.98 -9.82 -6.12
C ALA A 59 -12.86 -8.60 -6.49
N GLN A 60 -13.67 -8.08 -5.56
CA GLN A 60 -14.50 -6.90 -5.79
C GLN A 60 -13.69 -5.64 -6.12
N VAL A 61 -12.58 -5.42 -5.41
CA VAL A 61 -11.72 -4.26 -5.67
C VAL A 61 -10.99 -4.43 -7.01
N THR A 62 -10.50 -5.64 -7.30
CA THR A 62 -9.85 -5.97 -8.58
C THR A 62 -10.78 -5.80 -9.77
N ALA A 63 -12.07 -6.13 -9.63
CA ALA A 63 -13.06 -5.93 -10.69
C ALA A 63 -13.20 -4.46 -11.13
N ARG A 64 -12.84 -3.49 -10.27
CA ARG A 64 -12.83 -2.05 -10.62
C ARG A 64 -11.74 -1.68 -11.62
N LEU A 65 -10.77 -2.56 -11.81
CA LEU A 65 -9.67 -2.40 -12.78
C LEU A 65 -10.05 -2.88 -14.18
N ALA A 66 -11.31 -3.30 -14.38
CA ALA A 66 -11.83 -3.69 -15.68
C ALA A 66 -11.61 -2.59 -16.73
N GLY A 67 -11.04 -2.97 -17.87
CA GLY A 67 -10.73 -2.05 -18.97
C GLY A 67 -9.29 -1.54 -18.98
N HIS A 68 -8.48 -1.78 -17.94
CA HIS A 68 -7.06 -1.47 -18.01
C HIS A 68 -6.34 -2.43 -18.97
N PRO A 69 -5.54 -1.96 -19.94
CA PRO A 69 -4.97 -2.80 -21.00
C PRO A 69 -3.99 -3.87 -20.48
N ASN A 70 -3.32 -3.60 -19.35
CA ASN A 70 -2.33 -4.49 -18.75
C ASN A 70 -2.85 -5.33 -17.58
N ILE A 71 -4.17 -5.41 -17.39
CA ILE A 71 -4.80 -6.21 -16.34
C ILE A 71 -5.85 -7.11 -16.99
N VAL A 72 -5.92 -8.37 -16.57
CA VAL A 72 -6.99 -9.27 -16.98
C VAL A 72 -8.32 -8.81 -16.40
N ILE A 73 -9.37 -8.80 -17.22
CA ILE A 73 -10.69 -8.43 -16.71
C ILE A 73 -11.23 -9.56 -15.83
N LEU A 74 -11.53 -9.26 -14.58
CA LEU A 74 -12.30 -10.14 -13.70
C LEU A 74 -13.80 -9.87 -13.95
N TYR A 75 -14.51 -10.86 -14.47
CA TYR A 75 -15.93 -10.75 -14.78
C TYR A 75 -16.83 -11.11 -13.60
N ASP A 76 -16.47 -12.14 -12.85
CA ASP A 76 -17.29 -12.66 -11.77
C ASP A 76 -16.44 -13.45 -10.78
N TYR A 77 -16.97 -13.72 -9.60
CA TYR A 77 -16.42 -14.66 -8.64
C TYR A 77 -17.57 -15.34 -7.90
N GLY A 78 -17.34 -16.56 -7.41
CA GLY A 78 -18.40 -17.29 -6.74
C GLY A 78 -17.91 -18.50 -5.96
N THR A 79 -18.88 -19.24 -5.45
CA THR A 79 -18.69 -20.48 -4.70
C THR A 79 -19.73 -21.49 -5.19
N ASP A 80 -19.30 -22.69 -5.54
CA ASP A 80 -20.17 -23.83 -5.88
C ASP A 80 -19.79 -25.00 -4.96
N GLY A 81 -20.61 -25.22 -3.93
CA GLY A 81 -20.23 -26.04 -2.77
C GLY A 81 -18.99 -25.48 -2.08
N ASP A 82 -17.98 -26.33 -1.86
CA ASP A 82 -16.70 -25.96 -1.25
C ASP A 82 -15.69 -25.37 -2.26
N THR A 83 -16.05 -25.28 -3.54
CA THR A 83 -15.16 -24.78 -4.59
C THR A 83 -15.36 -23.28 -4.75
N VAL A 84 -14.30 -22.52 -4.49
CA VAL A 84 -14.25 -21.08 -4.81
C VAL A 84 -13.80 -20.95 -6.26
N TYR A 85 -14.40 -20.04 -7.03
CA TYR A 85 -13.96 -19.79 -8.40
C TYR A 85 -13.94 -18.31 -8.77
N THR A 86 -13.05 -17.94 -9.68
CA THR A 86 -13.09 -16.66 -10.40
C THR A 86 -13.35 -16.88 -11.88
N VAL A 87 -14.09 -15.95 -12.47
CA VAL A 87 -14.38 -15.92 -13.92
C VAL A 87 -13.71 -14.68 -14.50
N MET A 88 -12.80 -14.88 -15.45
CA MET A 88 -11.97 -13.83 -16.02
C MET A 88 -11.98 -13.87 -17.55
N GLU A 89 -11.48 -12.79 -18.15
CA GLU A 89 -11.15 -12.72 -19.57
C GLU A 89 -10.25 -13.91 -19.95
N LEU A 90 -10.64 -14.65 -21.00
CA LEU A 90 -9.77 -15.66 -21.59
C LEU A 90 -8.72 -14.95 -22.45
N VAL A 91 -7.55 -14.69 -21.87
CA VAL A 91 -6.43 -14.07 -22.59
C VAL A 91 -5.87 -15.05 -23.62
N THR A 92 -5.95 -14.70 -24.89
CA THR A 92 -5.34 -15.48 -25.98
C THR A 92 -3.92 -14.97 -26.20
N GLY A 93 -2.93 -15.74 -25.74
CA GLY A 93 -1.52 -15.35 -25.78
C GLY A 93 -0.64 -16.40 -25.10
N CYS A 94 0.64 -16.07 -24.92
CA CYS A 94 1.62 -16.95 -24.27
C CYS A 94 2.03 -16.36 -22.91
N SER A 95 2.24 -17.21 -21.90
CA SER A 95 2.86 -16.74 -20.67
C SER A 95 4.30 -16.32 -20.92
N LEU A 96 4.78 -15.29 -20.21
CA LEU A 96 6.17 -14.87 -20.26
C LEU A 96 7.11 -16.03 -19.86
N SER A 97 6.68 -16.91 -18.97
CA SER A 97 7.45 -18.11 -18.61
C SER A 97 7.69 -19.05 -19.80
N ALA A 98 6.71 -19.22 -20.68
CA ALA A 98 6.85 -20.03 -21.88
C ALA A 98 7.80 -19.35 -22.88
N LEU A 99 7.64 -18.03 -23.06
CA LEU A 99 8.49 -17.23 -23.94
C LEU A 99 9.95 -17.21 -23.48
N LEU A 100 10.22 -17.10 -22.18
CA LEU A 100 11.58 -17.16 -21.64
C LEU A 100 12.19 -18.55 -21.81
N ARG A 101 11.40 -19.62 -21.67
CA ARG A 101 11.87 -20.99 -21.92
C ARG A 101 12.26 -21.21 -23.38
N GLU A 102 11.50 -20.62 -24.30
CA GLU A 102 11.72 -20.74 -25.75
C GLU A 102 12.87 -19.85 -26.24
N ARG A 103 12.86 -18.57 -25.84
CA ARG A 103 13.79 -17.53 -26.33
C ARG A 103 15.05 -17.39 -25.48
N GLY A 104 15.07 -17.96 -24.27
CA GLY A 104 16.12 -17.77 -23.27
C GLY A 104 16.04 -16.40 -22.61
N ARG A 105 16.44 -15.35 -23.33
CA ARG A 105 16.39 -13.94 -22.88
C ARG A 105 15.76 -13.05 -23.94
N LEU A 106 15.23 -11.90 -23.53
CA LEU A 106 14.57 -10.95 -24.43
C LEU A 106 15.54 -9.87 -24.93
N PRO A 107 15.34 -9.29 -26.13
CA PRO A 107 15.97 -8.01 -26.49
C PRO A 107 15.73 -6.95 -25.41
N VAL A 108 16.70 -6.08 -25.16
CA VAL A 108 16.64 -5.08 -24.07
C VAL A 108 15.41 -4.19 -24.25
N GLU A 109 15.17 -3.75 -25.48
CA GLU A 109 14.05 -2.88 -25.86
C GLU A 109 12.70 -3.55 -25.55
N LEU A 110 12.60 -4.86 -25.79
CA LEU A 110 11.39 -5.62 -25.52
C LEU A 110 11.19 -5.84 -24.02
N ALA A 111 12.26 -6.16 -23.27
CA ALA A 111 12.22 -6.29 -21.82
C ALA A 111 11.79 -4.97 -21.14
N VAL A 112 12.28 -3.84 -21.63
CA VAL A 112 11.91 -2.50 -21.16
C VAL A 112 10.43 -2.20 -21.45
N ARG A 113 9.98 -2.46 -22.68
CA ARG A 113 8.58 -2.26 -23.08
C ARG A 113 7.61 -3.12 -22.27
N TRP A 114 7.87 -4.42 -22.19
CA TRP A 114 7.06 -5.34 -21.40
C TRP A 114 7.13 -5.03 -19.91
N GLY A 115 8.30 -4.60 -19.42
CA GLY A 115 8.44 -4.08 -18.07
C GLY A 115 7.54 -2.88 -17.79
N ALA A 116 7.47 -1.93 -18.72
CA ALA A 116 6.57 -0.77 -18.61
C ALA A 116 5.10 -1.18 -18.59
N HIS A 117 4.68 -2.18 -19.39
CA HIS A 117 3.32 -2.75 -19.34
C HIS A 117 2.99 -3.35 -17.97
N VAL A 118 3.92 -4.12 -17.39
CA VAL A 118 3.75 -4.70 -16.05
C VAL A 118 3.61 -3.59 -15.00
N CYS A 119 4.50 -2.60 -15.03
CA CYS A 119 4.45 -1.47 -14.11
C CYS A 119 3.17 -0.62 -14.24
N ALA A 120 2.64 -0.44 -15.45
CA ALA A 120 1.37 0.25 -15.67
C ALA A 120 0.21 -0.48 -14.99
N GLY A 121 0.14 -1.82 -15.13
CA GLY A 121 -0.87 -2.62 -14.46
C GLY A 121 -0.70 -2.65 -12.94
N LEU A 122 0.53 -2.77 -12.43
CA LEU A 122 0.81 -2.68 -10.99
C LEU A 122 0.39 -1.32 -10.42
N ALA A 123 0.72 -0.22 -11.10
CA ALA A 123 0.35 1.12 -10.66
C ALA A 123 -1.17 1.29 -10.56
N ALA A 124 -1.93 0.79 -11.54
CA ALA A 124 -3.39 0.82 -11.51
C ALA A 124 -3.95 -0.01 -10.34
N ALA A 125 -3.40 -1.19 -10.07
CA ALA A 125 -3.82 -2.02 -8.95
C ALA A 125 -3.50 -1.39 -7.59
N HIS A 126 -2.28 -0.86 -7.43
CA HIS A 126 -1.85 -0.19 -6.20
C HIS A 126 -2.70 1.05 -5.90
N ALA A 127 -3.13 1.79 -6.93
CA ALA A 127 -3.99 2.97 -6.78
C ALA A 127 -5.37 2.67 -6.19
N VAL A 128 -5.85 1.43 -6.30
CA VAL A 128 -7.11 0.97 -5.68
C VAL A 128 -6.89 0.13 -4.42
N GLY A 129 -5.64 0.04 -3.94
CA GLY A 129 -5.28 -0.70 -2.73
C GLY A 129 -5.12 -2.20 -2.92
N VAL A 130 -4.95 -2.69 -4.16
CA VAL A 130 -4.71 -4.10 -4.46
C VAL A 130 -3.22 -4.34 -4.67
N VAL A 131 -2.64 -5.24 -3.89
CA VAL A 131 -1.26 -5.74 -4.05
C VAL A 131 -1.33 -7.12 -4.71
N HIS A 132 -0.49 -7.38 -5.72
CA HIS A 132 -0.55 -8.63 -6.48
C HIS A 132 0.00 -9.83 -5.68
N ARG A 133 1.11 -9.64 -4.93
CA ARG A 133 1.78 -10.62 -4.05
C ARG A 133 2.40 -11.86 -4.73
N ASP A 134 2.25 -12.04 -6.03
CA ASP A 134 2.75 -13.23 -6.76
C ASP A 134 3.20 -12.86 -8.18
N ILE A 135 3.99 -11.79 -8.29
CA ILE A 135 4.55 -11.38 -9.58
C ILE A 135 5.64 -12.37 -10.01
N LYS A 136 5.38 -13.08 -11.11
CA LYS A 136 6.29 -14.06 -11.73
C LYS A 136 5.94 -14.25 -13.20
N PRO A 137 6.85 -14.80 -14.03
CA PRO A 137 6.63 -14.91 -15.48
C PRO A 137 5.42 -15.78 -15.89
N SER A 138 4.94 -16.70 -15.04
CA SER A 138 3.73 -17.48 -15.35
C SER A 138 2.45 -16.65 -15.22
N ASN A 139 2.48 -15.56 -14.45
CA ASN A 139 1.33 -14.69 -14.19
C ASN A 139 1.34 -13.44 -15.09
N LEU A 140 2.21 -13.42 -16.10
CA LEU A 140 2.32 -12.38 -17.10
C LEU A 140 1.98 -12.98 -18.47
N MET A 141 0.85 -12.60 -19.04
CA MET A 141 0.41 -13.08 -20.35
C MET A 141 0.76 -12.06 -21.43
N VAL A 142 1.46 -12.50 -22.48
CA VAL A 142 1.79 -11.68 -23.64
C VAL A 142 0.79 -11.99 -24.75
N VAL A 143 -0.01 -10.98 -25.10
CA VAL A 143 -0.96 -10.99 -26.21
C VAL A 143 -0.24 -10.49 -27.46
N ASP A 144 -0.39 -11.21 -28.56
CA ASP A 144 0.21 -10.90 -29.86
C ASP A 144 1.74 -10.71 -29.80
N ALA A 145 2.45 -11.66 -29.18
CA ALA A 145 3.91 -11.58 -28.97
C ALA A 145 4.75 -11.46 -30.25
N ASP A 146 4.18 -11.80 -31.41
CA ASP A 146 4.80 -11.71 -32.73
C ASP A 146 4.40 -10.43 -33.48
N ALA A 147 3.60 -9.55 -32.87
CA ALA A 147 3.28 -8.24 -33.43
C ALA A 147 4.57 -7.40 -33.59
N PRO A 148 4.64 -6.48 -34.57
CA PRO A 148 5.84 -5.68 -34.81
C PRO A 148 6.30 -4.84 -33.61
N ASP A 149 5.37 -4.48 -32.73
CA ASP A 149 5.62 -3.73 -31.49
C ASP A 149 5.85 -4.63 -30.26
N GLY A 150 5.84 -5.95 -30.45
CA GLY A 150 6.01 -6.95 -29.40
C GLY A 150 4.75 -7.25 -28.59
N GLY A 151 3.60 -6.72 -28.97
CA GLY A 151 2.32 -7.00 -28.31
C GLY A 151 2.18 -6.40 -26.92
N THR A 152 1.17 -6.85 -26.17
CA THR A 152 0.79 -6.29 -24.86
C THR A 152 0.94 -7.32 -23.75
N VAL A 153 1.45 -6.88 -22.59
CA VAL A 153 1.50 -7.74 -21.38
C VAL A 153 0.28 -7.46 -20.51
N LYS A 154 -0.39 -8.52 -20.08
CA LYS A 154 -1.50 -8.51 -19.12
C LYS A 154 -1.09 -9.28 -17.85
N LEU A 155 -1.31 -8.64 -16.70
CA LEU A 155 -1.25 -9.27 -15.38
C LEU A 155 -2.47 -10.17 -15.20
N VAL A 156 -2.24 -11.42 -14.81
CA VAL A 156 -3.28 -12.38 -14.42
C VAL A 156 -3.09 -12.79 -12.95
N ASP A 157 -4.14 -13.34 -12.34
CA ASP A 157 -4.05 -13.93 -10.98
C ASP A 157 -3.69 -12.96 -9.84
N PHE A 158 -4.37 -11.81 -9.77
CA PHE A 158 -4.27 -10.89 -8.64
C PHE A 158 -4.70 -11.54 -7.32
N GLY A 159 -3.90 -11.35 -6.26
CA GLY A 159 -4.34 -11.42 -4.86
C GLY A 159 -4.69 -12.80 -4.28
N ILE A 160 -4.78 -13.87 -5.08
CA ILE A 160 -5.15 -15.21 -4.57
C ILE A 160 -4.09 -15.77 -3.58
N ALA A 161 -2.88 -15.18 -3.52
CA ALA A 161 -1.87 -15.53 -2.51
C ALA A 161 -2.18 -14.98 -1.10
N GLY A 162 -2.99 -13.92 -0.94
CA GLY A 162 -3.43 -13.46 0.39
C GLY A 162 -4.36 -14.46 1.08
N PHE A 163 -5.17 -15.19 0.29
CA PHE A 163 -5.92 -16.35 0.73
C PHE A 163 -5.00 -17.48 1.23
N HIS A 164 -3.81 -17.60 0.65
CA HIS A 164 -2.78 -18.54 1.09
C HIS A 164 -2.03 -18.04 2.32
N GLU A 165 -1.72 -16.76 2.47
CA GLU A 165 -1.20 -16.23 3.74
C GLU A 165 -2.18 -16.54 4.88
N ALA A 166 -3.47 -16.22 4.73
CA ALA A 166 -4.50 -16.56 5.71
C ALA A 166 -4.61 -18.09 5.98
N ALA A 167 -4.52 -18.94 4.95
CA ALA A 167 -4.52 -20.40 5.09
C ALA A 167 -3.20 -20.99 5.63
N LEU A 168 -2.06 -20.31 5.43
CA LEU A 168 -0.74 -20.65 5.96
C LEU A 168 -0.60 -20.29 7.44
N HIS A 169 -1.32 -19.28 7.92
CA HIS A 169 -1.41 -18.98 9.37
C HIS A 169 -1.87 -20.21 10.18
N GLN A 170 -2.48 -21.22 9.53
CA GLN A 170 -2.96 -22.45 10.14
C GLN A 170 -2.14 -23.71 9.80
N ARG A 171 -1.09 -23.61 8.97
CA ARG A 171 -0.29 -24.77 8.56
C ARG A 171 1.19 -24.59 8.88
N THR A 172 1.71 -25.48 9.73
CA THR A 172 3.13 -25.87 9.70
C THR A 172 3.48 -26.28 8.26
N LEU A 173 4.69 -25.95 7.79
CA LEU A 173 5.27 -26.49 6.56
C LEU A 173 4.81 -27.95 6.37
N PRO A 174 4.21 -28.33 5.22
CA PRO A 174 3.65 -29.67 5.06
C PRO A 174 4.74 -30.73 5.34
N PRO A 175 4.42 -31.78 6.14
CA PRO A 175 5.40 -32.79 6.55
C PRO A 175 5.96 -33.64 5.38
N THR A 176 5.29 -33.60 4.24
CA THR A 176 5.62 -34.34 3.02
C THR A 176 6.06 -33.34 1.96
N GLY A 177 7.33 -33.36 1.58
CA GLY A 177 7.97 -32.49 0.58
C GLY A 177 7.42 -32.61 -0.84
N GLU A 178 6.12 -32.37 -1.02
CA GLU A 178 5.50 -32.07 -2.30
C GLU A 178 5.84 -30.62 -2.71
N PRO A 179 6.05 -30.36 -4.01
CA PRO A 179 6.88 -29.26 -4.45
C PRO A 179 6.16 -27.92 -4.30
N PHE A 180 6.50 -27.16 -3.26
CA PHE A 180 6.59 -25.72 -3.42
C PHE A 180 7.59 -25.50 -4.55
N GLY A 181 7.14 -25.05 -5.73
CA GLY A 181 8.05 -24.66 -6.79
C GLY A 181 9.12 -23.71 -6.23
N THR A 182 10.33 -23.72 -6.81
CA THR A 182 11.43 -22.89 -6.31
C THR A 182 10.99 -21.41 -6.26
N PRO A 183 11.08 -20.73 -5.11
CA PRO A 183 10.53 -19.39 -4.91
C PRO A 183 11.45 -18.32 -5.52
N LEU A 184 11.58 -18.33 -6.84
CA LEU A 184 12.58 -17.57 -7.61
C LEU A 184 12.32 -16.05 -7.69
N TYR A 185 11.14 -15.60 -7.27
CA TYR A 185 10.69 -14.20 -7.41
C TYR A 185 10.11 -13.64 -6.10
N VAL A 186 10.24 -14.35 -4.98
CA VAL A 186 9.65 -13.94 -3.70
C VAL A 186 10.43 -12.77 -3.10
N SER A 187 9.73 -11.81 -2.49
CA SER A 187 10.36 -10.67 -1.82
C SER A 187 10.89 -11.03 -0.42
N PRO A 188 11.91 -10.33 0.11
CA PRO A 188 12.47 -10.60 1.44
C PRO A 188 11.42 -10.58 2.55
N GLU A 189 10.54 -9.59 2.53
CA GLU A 189 9.45 -9.42 3.49
C GLU A 189 8.46 -10.59 3.47
N GLN A 190 8.15 -11.15 2.30
CA GLN A 190 7.30 -12.34 2.18
C GLN A 190 7.94 -13.57 2.81
N ILE A 191 9.27 -13.73 2.67
CA ILE A 191 10.01 -14.82 3.31
C ILE A 191 10.02 -14.65 4.84
N GLN A 192 10.17 -13.41 5.30
CA GLN A 192 10.21 -13.06 6.72
C GLN A 192 8.83 -12.98 7.37
N MET A 193 7.76 -13.16 6.59
CA MET A 193 6.37 -12.96 7.03
C MET A 193 6.16 -11.56 7.63
N LEU A 194 6.87 -10.57 7.07
CA LEU A 194 6.64 -9.16 7.33
C LEU A 194 5.52 -8.64 6.42
N PRO A 195 4.91 -7.49 6.75
CA PRO A 195 3.87 -6.92 5.93
C PRO A 195 4.27 -6.74 4.46
N VAL A 196 3.41 -7.21 3.57
CA VAL A 196 3.60 -7.22 2.12
C VAL A 196 2.82 -6.07 1.51
N GLY A 197 3.48 -5.26 0.69
CA GLY A 197 2.89 -4.06 0.09
C GLY A 197 3.24 -3.89 -1.38
N ALA A 198 2.93 -2.71 -1.93
CA ALA A 198 3.29 -2.34 -3.31
C ALA A 198 4.80 -2.51 -3.58
N PHE A 199 5.63 -2.22 -2.58
CA PHE A 199 7.09 -2.40 -2.63
C PHE A 199 7.52 -3.87 -2.81
N SER A 200 6.69 -4.83 -2.39
CA SER A 200 6.94 -6.26 -2.57
C SER A 200 6.74 -6.69 -4.02
N ASP A 201 5.67 -6.20 -4.64
CA ASP A 201 5.43 -6.40 -6.08
C ASP A 201 6.58 -5.80 -6.91
N LEU A 202 7.13 -4.65 -6.51
CA LEU A 202 8.27 -4.03 -7.18
C LEU A 202 9.54 -4.89 -7.09
N TYR A 203 9.78 -5.54 -5.95
CA TYR A 203 10.91 -6.47 -5.81
C TYR A 203 10.75 -7.69 -6.73
N SER A 204 9.58 -8.33 -6.67
CA SER A 204 9.27 -9.47 -7.52
C SER A 204 9.33 -9.11 -9.01
N PHE A 205 8.85 -7.91 -9.37
CA PHE A 205 9.03 -7.37 -10.71
C PHE A 205 10.50 -7.15 -11.07
N GLY A 206 11.33 -6.63 -10.16
CA GLY A 206 12.78 -6.53 -10.35
C GLY A 206 13.43 -7.87 -10.68
N ALA A 207 13.02 -8.95 -10.00
CA ALA A 207 13.48 -10.30 -10.27
C ALA A 207 13.02 -10.81 -11.65
N VAL A 208 11.78 -10.50 -12.05
CA VAL A 208 11.27 -10.80 -13.40
C VAL A 208 12.02 -10.01 -14.47
N LEU A 209 12.27 -8.71 -14.27
CA LEU A 209 13.01 -7.86 -15.21
C LEU A 209 14.45 -8.34 -15.37
N PHE A 210 15.11 -8.70 -14.27
CA PHE A 210 16.41 -9.36 -14.31
C PHE A 210 16.38 -10.63 -15.16
N HIS A 211 15.36 -11.49 -14.98
CA HIS A 211 15.20 -12.71 -15.75
C HIS A 211 14.97 -12.42 -17.24
N MET A 212 14.11 -11.44 -17.58
CA MET A 212 13.90 -11.03 -18.96
C MET A 212 15.21 -10.61 -19.66
N LEU A 213 16.07 -9.88 -18.94
CA LEU A 213 17.32 -9.35 -19.49
C LEU A 213 18.41 -10.43 -19.61
N THR A 214 18.55 -11.29 -18.60
CA THR A 214 19.69 -12.21 -18.48
C THR A 214 19.38 -13.64 -18.92
N GLY A 215 18.10 -14.01 -18.97
CA GLY A 215 17.62 -15.37 -19.26
C GLY A 215 17.62 -16.31 -18.05
N GLN A 216 17.95 -15.81 -16.86
CA GLN A 216 17.85 -16.56 -15.61
C GLN A 216 17.41 -15.63 -14.45
N PRO A 217 16.71 -16.12 -13.42
CA PRO A 217 16.37 -15.32 -12.26
C PRO A 217 17.63 -14.88 -11.49
N PRO A 218 17.56 -13.80 -10.69
CA PRO A 218 18.73 -13.26 -9.98
C PRO A 218 19.32 -14.25 -8.98
N PHE A 219 18.47 -15.12 -8.42
CA PHE A 219 18.88 -16.19 -7.52
C PHE A 219 18.23 -17.51 -7.96
N HIS A 220 19.03 -18.57 -7.99
CA HIS A 220 18.58 -19.91 -8.33
C HIS A 220 19.45 -20.96 -7.64
N ALA A 221 18.83 -22.08 -7.30
CA ALA A 221 19.48 -23.28 -6.78
C ALA A 221 18.59 -24.49 -7.06
N ALA A 222 19.14 -25.70 -6.93
CA ALA A 222 18.38 -26.93 -7.06
C ALA A 222 17.27 -27.04 -5.99
N GLU A 223 17.58 -26.58 -4.77
CA GLU A 223 16.67 -26.65 -3.62
C GLU A 223 16.05 -25.27 -3.29
N PRO A 224 14.82 -25.21 -2.77
CA PRO A 224 14.14 -23.95 -2.42
C PRO A 224 14.85 -23.13 -1.33
N MET A 225 15.34 -23.78 -0.27
CA MET A 225 15.85 -23.09 0.92
C MET A 225 17.07 -22.19 0.64
N PRO A 226 18.08 -22.62 -0.16
CA PRO A 226 19.14 -21.72 -0.60
C PRO A 226 18.64 -20.47 -1.33
N VAL A 227 17.64 -20.59 -2.21
CA VAL A 227 17.08 -19.46 -2.96
C VAL A 227 16.44 -18.44 -2.03
N LEU A 228 15.66 -18.92 -1.05
CA LEU A 228 15.08 -18.05 -0.01
C LEU A 228 16.16 -17.29 0.76
N ARG A 229 17.24 -17.96 1.17
CA ARG A 229 18.38 -17.29 1.83
C ARG A 229 19.01 -16.22 0.95
N MET A 230 19.19 -16.50 -0.34
CA MET A 230 19.75 -15.53 -1.29
C MET A 230 18.87 -14.28 -1.41
N HIS A 231 17.55 -14.46 -1.48
CA HIS A 231 16.62 -13.33 -1.46
C HIS A 231 16.73 -12.49 -0.18
N LEU A 232 17.00 -13.09 0.97
CA LEU A 232 17.18 -12.36 2.23
C LEU A 232 18.52 -11.60 2.34
N THR A 233 19.63 -12.24 1.97
CA THR A 233 20.96 -11.76 2.39
C THR A 233 21.95 -11.50 1.26
N GLU A 234 21.83 -12.20 0.13
CA GLU A 234 22.84 -12.13 -0.91
C GLU A 234 22.60 -10.91 -1.81
N PRO A 235 23.63 -10.10 -2.13
CA PRO A 235 23.48 -9.01 -3.08
C PRO A 235 23.11 -9.58 -4.47
N PRO A 236 22.15 -8.97 -5.18
CA PRO A 236 21.81 -9.43 -6.53
C PRO A 236 23.00 -9.21 -7.48
N PRO A 237 23.27 -10.16 -8.40
CA PRO A 237 24.28 -9.96 -9.43
C PRO A 237 23.92 -8.77 -10.32
N ASN A 238 24.93 -8.09 -10.87
CA ASN A 238 24.71 -6.98 -11.78
C ASN A 238 24.33 -7.51 -13.18
N PRO A 239 23.14 -7.18 -13.74
CA PRO A 239 22.75 -7.68 -15.05
C PRO A 239 23.68 -7.22 -16.19
N ALA A 240 24.35 -6.06 -16.05
CA ALA A 240 25.32 -5.59 -17.04
C ALA A 240 26.60 -6.44 -17.09
N GLU A 241 26.95 -7.12 -16.00
CA GLU A 241 28.10 -8.05 -15.97
C GLU A 241 27.77 -9.37 -16.68
N LEU A 242 26.52 -9.83 -16.57
CA LEU A 242 26.03 -11.04 -17.26
C LEU A 242 25.68 -10.77 -18.72
N ARG A 243 25.35 -9.52 -19.04
CA ARG A 243 24.92 -9.09 -20.37
C ARG A 243 25.41 -7.66 -20.66
N PRO A 244 26.58 -7.52 -21.32
CA PRO A 244 27.20 -6.21 -21.56
C PRO A 244 26.41 -5.24 -22.45
N ASP A 245 25.42 -5.71 -23.23
CA ASP A 245 24.52 -4.85 -24.01
C ASP A 245 23.37 -4.24 -23.17
N VAL A 246 23.25 -4.59 -21.89
CA VAL A 246 22.33 -3.91 -20.96
C VAL A 246 22.90 -2.53 -20.57
N PRO A 247 22.17 -1.43 -20.81
CA PRO A 247 22.59 -0.09 -20.38
C PRO A 247 22.80 -0.02 -18.86
N ALA A 248 23.82 0.73 -18.43
CA ALA A 248 24.16 0.87 -17.01
C ALA A 248 22.97 1.38 -16.19
N GLU A 249 22.23 2.35 -16.71
CA GLU A 249 21.07 2.95 -16.05
C GLU A 249 19.91 1.96 -15.90
N LEU A 250 19.77 0.99 -16.81
CA LEU A 250 18.78 -0.08 -16.69
C LEU A 250 19.22 -1.11 -15.65
N ALA A 251 20.51 -1.43 -15.62
CA ALA A 251 21.07 -2.32 -14.60
C ALA A 251 20.92 -1.73 -13.19
N GLU A 252 21.20 -0.44 -13.01
CA GLU A 252 20.98 0.29 -11.77
C GLU A 252 19.52 0.24 -11.31
N LEU A 253 18.57 0.42 -12.23
CA LEU A 253 17.14 0.32 -11.92
C LEU A 253 16.76 -1.09 -11.42
N VAL A 254 17.26 -2.14 -12.08
CA VAL A 254 17.03 -3.53 -11.67
C VAL A 254 17.60 -3.78 -10.27
N LEU A 255 18.81 -3.31 -9.98
CA LEU A 255 19.42 -3.44 -8.66
C LEU A 255 18.65 -2.66 -7.58
N MET A 256 18.13 -1.48 -7.91
CA MET A 256 17.29 -0.68 -7.01
C MET A 256 15.97 -1.40 -6.67
N LEU A 257 15.32 -2.02 -7.66
CA LEU A 257 14.12 -2.85 -7.43
C LEU A 257 14.42 -4.06 -6.54
N LEU A 258 15.61 -4.66 -6.68
CA LEU A 258 16.07 -5.81 -5.92
C LEU A 258 16.72 -5.45 -4.56
N ALA A 259 16.63 -4.19 -4.12
CA ALA A 259 17.12 -3.78 -2.82
C ALA A 259 16.41 -4.56 -1.71
N LYS A 260 17.18 -5.05 -0.72
CA LYS A 260 16.64 -5.89 0.36
C LYS A 260 15.71 -5.09 1.26
N ASP A 261 16.15 -3.88 1.62
CA ASP A 261 15.36 -2.89 2.35
C ASP A 261 14.30 -2.28 1.43
N PRO A 262 12.99 -2.45 1.73
CA PRO A 262 11.91 -1.81 0.96
C PRO A 262 12.06 -0.30 0.80
N GLY A 263 12.64 0.40 1.79
CA GLY A 263 12.83 1.85 1.75
C GLY A 263 13.89 2.33 0.76
N GLN A 264 14.65 1.41 0.15
CA GLN A 264 15.64 1.70 -0.88
C GLN A 264 15.14 1.39 -2.30
N ARG A 265 13.91 0.84 -2.41
CA ARG A 265 13.25 0.56 -3.69
C ARG A 265 12.56 1.83 -4.20
N PRO A 266 12.21 1.89 -5.50
CA PRO A 266 11.46 3.01 -6.04
C PRO A 266 10.10 3.21 -5.37
N ASP A 267 9.64 4.46 -5.30
CA ASP A 267 8.44 4.84 -4.54
C ASP A 267 7.15 4.15 -5.01
N ASN A 268 7.00 3.93 -6.32
CA ASN A 268 5.81 3.31 -6.90
C ASN A 268 6.07 2.77 -8.32
N ALA A 269 5.17 1.90 -8.78
CA ALA A 269 5.27 1.29 -10.11
C ALA A 269 5.16 2.32 -11.26
N LEU A 270 4.48 3.45 -11.08
CA LEU A 270 4.35 4.47 -12.10
C LEU A 270 5.71 5.13 -12.41
N TRP A 271 6.48 5.44 -11.37
CA TRP A 271 7.84 5.95 -11.51
C TRP A 271 8.74 4.96 -12.26
N VAL A 272 8.64 3.67 -11.94
CA VAL A 272 9.44 2.61 -12.60
C VAL A 272 9.06 2.51 -14.08
N ARG A 273 7.77 2.56 -14.40
CA ARG A 273 7.28 2.59 -15.80
C ARG A 273 7.91 3.75 -16.57
N ASP A 274 7.81 4.96 -16.03
CA ASP A 274 8.27 6.17 -16.71
C ASP A 274 9.80 6.16 -16.86
N ARG A 275 10.51 5.62 -15.86
CA ARG A 275 11.95 5.40 -15.96
C ARG A 275 12.29 4.41 -17.07
N LEU A 276 11.61 3.26 -17.16
CA LEU A 276 11.80 2.28 -18.23
C LEU A 276 11.56 2.90 -19.62
N LEU A 277 10.47 3.64 -19.80
CA LEU A 277 10.16 4.30 -21.07
C LEU A 277 11.22 5.35 -21.45
N SER A 278 11.75 6.08 -20.47
CA SER A 278 12.84 7.04 -20.71
C SER A 278 14.13 6.37 -21.23
N LEU A 279 14.38 5.12 -20.83
CA LEU A 279 15.56 4.35 -21.23
C LEU A 279 15.44 3.73 -22.62
N SER A 280 14.23 3.60 -23.17
CA SER A 280 13.98 2.99 -24.48
C SER A 280 13.99 4.00 -25.62
N GLY A 281 14.23 5.29 -25.35
CA GLY A 281 14.19 6.36 -26.37
C GLY A 281 12.85 6.48 -27.11
N THR A 282 11.82 5.78 -26.64
CA THR A 282 10.52 5.64 -27.29
C THR A 282 9.48 6.32 -26.41
N SER A 283 9.18 7.58 -26.69
CA SER A 283 7.99 8.24 -26.14
C SER A 283 6.74 7.44 -26.56
N PRO A 284 5.72 7.31 -25.69
CA PRO A 284 4.48 6.61 -26.04
C PRO A 284 3.81 7.23 -27.28
N PRO A 285 3.02 6.47 -28.06
CA PRO A 285 2.25 7.04 -29.15
C PRO A 285 1.31 8.09 -28.57
N ALA A 286 1.60 9.35 -28.88
CA ALA A 286 0.84 10.49 -28.45
C ALA A 286 -0.58 10.38 -29.02
N SER A 287 -1.55 10.18 -28.13
CA SER A 287 -2.91 10.65 -28.36
C SER A 287 -2.86 12.15 -28.62
N ALA A 288 -2.88 12.54 -29.90
CA ALA A 288 -3.26 13.85 -30.45
C ALA A 288 -3.02 15.09 -29.56
N ALA A 289 -1.78 15.29 -29.10
CA ALA A 289 -1.30 16.58 -28.61
C ALA A 289 -0.01 16.92 -29.35
N SER A 290 0.14 18.17 -29.78
CA SER A 290 1.15 18.59 -30.74
C SER A 290 2.58 18.40 -30.17
N PRO A 291 3.64 18.14 -30.98
CA PRO A 291 5.01 17.90 -30.50
C PRO A 291 5.56 19.01 -29.58
N THR A 292 5.10 20.25 -29.76
CA THR A 292 5.43 21.40 -28.93
C THR A 292 4.80 21.35 -27.54
N GLU A 293 3.61 20.76 -27.39
CA GLU A 293 2.90 20.62 -26.12
C GLU A 293 3.47 19.49 -25.26
N SER A 294 3.89 18.38 -25.88
CA SER A 294 4.50 17.24 -25.15
C SER A 294 5.86 17.61 -24.53
N ALA A 295 6.74 18.27 -25.30
CA ALA A 295 8.02 18.76 -24.80
C ALA A 295 7.85 19.84 -23.72
N SER A 296 6.83 20.69 -23.85
CA SER A 296 6.48 21.70 -22.85
C SER A 296 5.93 21.05 -21.57
N ARG A 297 5.13 20.00 -21.68
CA ARG A 297 4.54 19.26 -20.55
C ARG A 297 5.60 18.48 -19.77
N GLU A 298 6.56 17.84 -20.45
CA GLU A 298 7.70 17.20 -19.79
C GLU A 298 8.63 18.20 -19.08
N ALA A 299 8.90 19.35 -19.70
CA ALA A 299 9.68 20.42 -19.07
C ALA A 299 8.94 21.00 -17.86
N GLN A 300 7.60 21.08 -17.92
CA GLN A 300 6.76 21.47 -16.81
C GLN A 300 6.80 20.42 -15.68
N MET A 301 6.70 19.12 -15.97
CA MET A 301 6.80 18.05 -14.96
C MET A 301 8.14 18.03 -14.25
N ARG A 302 9.26 18.11 -14.99
CA ARG A 302 10.61 18.19 -14.40
C ARG A 302 10.75 19.40 -13.48
N ARG A 303 10.14 20.54 -13.84
CA ARG A 303 10.15 21.75 -13.01
C ARG A 303 9.36 21.55 -11.72
N LEU A 304 8.19 20.92 -11.78
CA LEU A 304 7.38 20.63 -10.58
C LEU A 304 8.10 19.67 -9.64
N GLU A 305 8.71 18.62 -10.18
CA GLU A 305 9.49 17.64 -9.42
C GLU A 305 10.71 18.28 -8.75
N GLN A 306 11.51 19.05 -9.50
CA GLN A 306 12.61 19.83 -8.92
C GLN A 306 12.11 20.83 -7.86
N SER A 307 10.91 21.38 -8.06
CA SER A 307 10.34 22.30 -7.09
C SER A 307 9.97 21.59 -5.77
N TRP A 308 9.40 20.39 -5.89
CA TRP A 308 9.06 19.53 -4.76
C TRP A 308 10.30 19.09 -3.97
N VAL A 309 11.31 18.55 -4.65
CA VAL A 309 12.55 18.06 -4.03
C VAL A 309 13.24 19.16 -3.22
N GLU A 310 13.34 20.35 -3.79
CA GLU A 310 13.97 21.47 -3.09
C GLU A 310 13.09 22.00 -1.95
N ALA A 311 11.75 21.92 -2.04
CA ALA A 311 10.88 22.20 -0.91
C ALA A 311 11.11 21.20 0.25
N GLU A 312 11.30 19.92 -0.05
CA GLU A 312 11.65 18.91 0.95
C GLU A 312 13.03 19.16 1.57
N ARG A 313 14.01 19.57 0.77
CA ARG A 313 15.34 19.98 1.26
C ARG A 313 15.25 21.15 2.23
N LEU A 314 14.46 22.18 1.90
CA LEU A 314 14.19 23.32 2.76
C LEU A 314 13.50 22.89 4.07
N ALA A 315 12.53 21.97 3.97
CA ALA A 315 11.82 21.44 5.14
C ALA A 315 12.74 20.63 6.07
N ALA A 316 13.69 19.87 5.51
CA ALA A 316 14.70 19.12 6.26
C ALA A 316 15.73 20.06 6.93
N ALA A 317 16.07 21.17 6.28
CA ALA A 317 16.92 22.23 6.84
C ALA A 317 16.20 23.10 7.89
N GLY A 318 14.97 22.78 8.27
CA GLY A 318 14.18 23.53 9.25
C GLY A 318 13.52 24.79 8.71
N GLN A 319 13.63 25.07 7.41
CA GLN A 319 13.07 26.26 6.75
C GLN A 319 11.62 26.01 6.31
N ALA A 320 10.75 25.71 7.28
CA ALA A 320 9.36 25.31 7.03
C ALA A 320 8.54 26.35 6.26
N ALA A 321 8.75 27.66 6.52
CA ALA A 321 8.05 28.73 5.82
C ALA A 321 8.39 28.78 4.32
N ALA A 322 9.68 28.66 3.98
CA ALA A 322 10.14 28.65 2.59
C ALA A 322 9.67 27.38 1.87
N ALA A 323 9.70 26.24 2.54
CA ALA A 323 9.17 24.98 2.02
C ALA A 323 7.65 25.07 1.75
N ALA A 324 6.87 25.61 2.70
CA ALA A 324 5.43 25.80 2.55
C ALA A 324 5.12 26.70 1.35
N GLN A 325 5.78 27.85 1.22
CA GLN A 325 5.61 28.75 0.09
C GLN A 325 5.85 28.03 -1.25
N ARG A 326 6.87 27.17 -1.29
CA ARG A 326 7.25 26.46 -2.52
C ARG A 326 6.27 25.37 -2.90
N ILE A 327 5.80 24.57 -1.95
CA ILE A 327 4.72 23.59 -2.19
C ILE A 327 3.41 24.31 -2.57
N GLY A 328 3.08 25.39 -1.87
CA GLY A 328 1.88 26.18 -2.15
C GLY A 328 1.85 26.74 -3.57
N ALA A 329 3.00 27.19 -4.09
CA ALA A 329 3.13 27.65 -5.47
C ALA A 329 2.88 26.55 -6.51
N LEU A 330 3.08 25.28 -6.18
CA LEU A 330 2.83 24.16 -7.09
C LEU A 330 1.36 23.76 -7.17
N LEU A 331 0.55 24.10 -6.17
CA LEU A 331 -0.84 23.62 -6.07
C LEU A 331 -1.69 24.02 -7.28
N GLY A 332 -1.56 25.26 -7.76
CA GLY A 332 -2.31 25.73 -8.92
C GLY A 332 -1.94 24.96 -10.19
N GLU A 333 -0.65 24.72 -10.40
CA GLU A 333 -0.17 23.97 -11.56
C GLU A 333 -0.53 22.48 -11.47
N LEU A 334 -0.37 21.86 -10.29
CA LEU A 334 -0.77 20.47 -10.06
C LEU A 334 -2.27 20.26 -10.27
N ALA A 335 -3.10 21.17 -9.76
CA ALA A 335 -4.55 21.13 -9.97
C ALA A 335 -4.93 21.32 -11.45
N ALA A 336 -4.22 22.18 -12.19
CA ALA A 336 -4.46 22.38 -13.61
C ALA A 336 -4.08 21.16 -14.46
N ILE A 337 -3.05 20.41 -14.04
CA ILE A 337 -2.49 19.30 -14.82
C ILE A 337 -3.18 17.97 -14.50
N TYR A 338 -3.40 17.70 -13.21
CA TYR A 338 -3.92 16.43 -12.72
C TYR A 338 -5.36 16.51 -12.23
N GLY A 339 -5.87 17.72 -11.97
CA GLY A 339 -7.14 17.93 -11.29
C GLY A 339 -6.96 18.15 -9.79
N ALA A 340 -7.95 18.80 -9.17
CA ALA A 340 -7.96 19.11 -7.74
C ALA A 340 -8.05 17.86 -6.84
N ASP A 341 -8.73 16.82 -7.34
CA ASP A 341 -9.01 15.56 -6.63
C ASP A 341 -7.93 14.48 -6.85
N HIS A 342 -6.92 14.77 -7.67
CA HIS A 342 -5.89 13.77 -7.97
C HIS A 342 -4.97 13.55 -6.76
N PRO A 343 -4.53 12.30 -6.47
CA PRO A 343 -3.69 11.98 -5.31
C PRO A 343 -2.45 12.86 -5.16
N ALA A 344 -1.75 13.18 -6.25
CA ALA A 344 -0.58 14.08 -6.21
C ALA A 344 -0.93 15.51 -5.75
N THR A 345 -2.10 16.02 -6.14
CA THR A 345 -2.58 17.35 -5.72
C THR A 345 -3.02 17.30 -4.26
N LEU A 346 -3.68 16.23 -3.83
CA LEU A 346 -4.10 16.03 -2.44
C LEU A 346 -2.89 15.90 -1.50
N GLU A 347 -1.85 15.16 -1.90
CA GLU A 347 -0.60 15.05 -1.15
C GLU A 347 0.11 16.40 -1.04
N ALA A 348 0.18 17.17 -2.14
CA ALA A 348 0.73 18.51 -2.10
C ALA A 348 -0.04 19.45 -1.16
N ARG A 349 -1.38 19.38 -1.14
CA ARG A 349 -2.23 20.15 -0.21
C ARG A 349 -1.94 19.76 1.23
N ARG A 350 -1.84 18.47 1.52
CA ARG A 350 -1.50 17.93 2.85
C ARG A 350 -0.12 18.42 3.30
N ARG A 351 0.86 18.36 2.40
CA ARG A 351 2.23 18.76 2.67
C ARG A 351 2.33 20.26 2.92
N HIS A 352 1.67 21.07 2.10
CA HIS A 352 1.55 22.52 2.29
C HIS A 352 0.98 22.85 3.68
N ALA A 353 -0.18 22.29 4.03
CA ALA A 353 -0.83 22.53 5.33
C ALA A 353 0.06 22.14 6.52
N SER A 354 0.73 20.99 6.44
CA SER A 354 1.67 20.55 7.48
C SER A 354 2.87 21.49 7.63
N LEU A 355 3.45 21.95 6.52
CA LEU A 355 4.58 22.88 6.55
C LEU A 355 4.16 24.27 7.04
N THR A 356 2.94 24.72 6.72
CA THR A 356 2.37 25.97 7.24
C THR A 356 2.23 25.93 8.77
N SER A 357 1.75 24.82 9.34
CA SER A 357 1.72 24.63 10.80
C SER A 357 3.13 24.68 11.40
N ARG A 358 4.09 23.98 10.80
CA ARG A 358 5.50 24.00 11.24
C ARG A 358 6.18 25.36 11.09
N ALA A 359 5.71 26.19 10.16
CA ALA A 359 6.19 27.55 9.95
C ALA A 359 5.68 28.54 11.02
N GLY A 360 4.81 28.09 11.92
CA GLY A 360 4.25 28.91 12.99
C GLY A 360 2.92 29.60 12.65
N ASP A 361 2.23 29.14 11.60
CA ASP A 361 0.89 29.63 11.21
C ASP A 361 -0.16 28.51 11.34
N PRO A 362 -0.53 28.13 12.58
CA PRO A 362 -1.44 27.02 12.82
C PRO A 362 -2.89 27.32 12.41
N GLU A 363 -3.33 28.59 12.43
CA GLU A 363 -4.68 28.98 11.98
C GLU A 363 -4.86 28.72 10.49
N ARG A 364 -3.90 29.16 9.68
CA ARG A 364 -3.92 28.90 8.24
C ARG A 364 -3.80 27.41 7.94
N ALA A 365 -2.97 26.69 8.70
CA ALA A 365 -2.85 25.24 8.56
C ALA A 365 -4.16 24.51 8.85
N ALA A 366 -4.89 24.92 9.90
CA ALA A 366 -6.20 24.36 10.22
C ALA A 366 -7.19 24.61 9.08
N ALA A 367 -7.28 25.83 8.54
CA ALA A 367 -8.14 26.12 7.39
C ALA A 367 -7.77 25.27 6.15
N LEU A 368 -6.48 25.07 5.88
CA LEU A 368 -6.03 24.22 4.76
C LEU A 368 -6.40 22.74 4.98
N PHE A 369 -6.21 22.23 6.20
CA PHE A 369 -6.61 20.86 6.53
C PHE A 369 -8.12 20.66 6.52
N ASP A 370 -8.91 21.65 6.93
CA ASP A 370 -10.36 21.60 6.92
C ASP A 370 -10.91 21.39 5.51
N THR A 371 -10.45 22.22 4.55
CA THR A 371 -10.81 22.04 3.14
C THR A 371 -10.34 20.70 2.58
N LEU A 372 -9.16 20.24 2.98
CA LEU A 372 -8.62 18.95 2.53
C LEU A 372 -9.42 17.78 3.10
N VAL A 373 -9.82 17.84 4.37
CA VAL A 373 -10.65 16.82 5.01
C VAL A 373 -12.00 16.71 4.30
N ALA A 374 -12.65 17.83 3.99
CA ALA A 374 -13.92 17.83 3.27
C ALA A 374 -13.81 17.16 1.89
N ASP A 375 -12.72 17.43 1.16
CA ASP A 375 -12.45 16.78 -0.13
C ASP A 375 -12.13 15.29 0.02
N LEU A 376 -11.27 14.92 0.97
CA LEU A 376 -10.94 13.52 1.22
C LEU A 376 -12.14 12.72 1.72
N ASP A 377 -13.04 13.34 2.48
CA ASP A 377 -14.34 12.79 2.87
C ASP A 377 -15.18 12.44 1.66
N ARG A 378 -15.32 13.39 0.74
CA ARG A 378 -16.10 13.23 -0.49
C ARG A 378 -15.49 12.17 -1.40
N ILE A 379 -14.16 12.09 -1.50
CA ILE A 379 -13.44 11.23 -2.45
C ILE A 379 -13.29 9.81 -1.91
N TYR A 380 -12.76 9.65 -0.70
CA TYR A 380 -12.39 8.35 -0.14
C TYR A 380 -13.31 7.87 0.99
N GLY A 381 -14.14 8.78 1.52
CA GLY A 381 -15.00 8.50 2.65
C GLY A 381 -14.35 8.81 4.00
N HIS A 382 -15.22 8.92 5.00
CA HIS A 382 -14.89 9.36 6.35
C HIS A 382 -13.88 8.46 7.07
N ALA A 383 -13.90 7.17 6.74
CA ALA A 383 -13.17 6.14 7.43
C ALA A 383 -11.82 5.78 6.74
N HIS A 384 -11.50 6.47 5.64
CA HIS A 384 -10.31 6.18 4.85
C HIS A 384 -9.01 6.64 5.56
N PRO A 385 -7.89 5.91 5.46
CA PRO A 385 -6.64 6.26 6.14
C PRO A 385 -6.11 7.67 5.83
N GLU A 386 -6.23 8.13 4.58
CA GLU A 386 -5.80 9.48 4.20
C GLU A 386 -6.69 10.57 4.83
N THR A 387 -8.01 10.35 4.83
CA THR A 387 -8.99 11.23 5.49
C THR A 387 -8.73 11.29 7.00
N TYR A 388 -8.47 10.13 7.61
CA TYR A 388 -8.07 10.03 9.02
C TYR A 388 -6.80 10.86 9.31
N ALA A 389 -5.74 10.67 8.50
CA ALA A 389 -4.49 11.39 8.70
C ALA A 389 -4.69 12.91 8.61
N ALA A 390 -5.48 13.37 7.64
CA ALA A 390 -5.82 14.77 7.48
C ALA A 390 -6.63 15.32 8.67
N ARG A 391 -7.63 14.59 9.19
CA ARG A 391 -8.38 14.99 10.39
C ARG A 391 -7.53 15.07 11.64
N HIS A 392 -6.64 14.09 11.83
CA HIS A 392 -5.71 14.12 12.94
C HIS A 392 -4.83 15.39 12.87
N HIS A 393 -4.34 15.74 11.68
CA HIS A 393 -3.57 16.96 11.47
C HIS A 393 -4.40 18.25 11.62
N LEU A 394 -5.67 18.24 11.20
CA LEU A 394 -6.62 19.32 11.44
C LEU A 394 -6.79 19.60 12.93
N ALA A 395 -7.07 18.55 13.72
CA ALA A 395 -7.22 18.66 15.16
C ALA A 395 -5.93 19.19 15.81
N ALA A 396 -4.75 18.70 15.38
CA ALA A 396 -3.47 19.17 15.88
C ALA A 396 -3.19 20.64 15.52
N ALA A 397 -3.51 21.09 14.31
CA ALA A 397 -3.34 22.48 13.90
C ALA A 397 -4.31 23.40 14.65
N THR A 398 -5.56 22.97 14.83
CA THR A 398 -6.60 23.70 15.59
C THR A 398 -6.21 23.87 17.06
N GLU A 399 -5.61 22.84 17.67
CA GLU A 399 -5.06 22.92 19.02
C GLU A 399 -3.89 23.92 19.10
N GLN A 400 -2.95 23.86 18.14
CA GLN A 400 -1.81 24.80 18.07
C GLN A 400 -2.25 26.25 17.87
N ALA A 401 -3.39 26.46 17.19
CA ALA A 401 -4.02 27.76 17.04
C ALA A 401 -4.70 28.26 18.33
N GLY A 402 -4.80 27.43 19.37
CA GLY A 402 -5.41 27.77 20.65
C GLY A 402 -6.91 27.46 20.73
N ARG A 403 -7.53 26.97 19.66
CA ARG A 403 -8.94 26.56 19.58
C ARG A 403 -9.17 25.15 20.16
N ARG A 404 -8.79 24.98 21.42
CA ARG A 404 -8.72 23.66 22.08
C ARG A 404 -10.04 22.92 22.16
N ALA A 405 -11.14 23.62 22.47
CA ALA A 405 -12.46 22.99 22.55
C ALA A 405 -12.88 22.38 21.19
N GLU A 406 -12.60 23.08 20.10
CA GLU A 406 -12.87 22.60 18.74
C GLU A 406 -11.97 21.41 18.37
N ALA A 407 -10.68 21.47 18.72
CA ALA A 407 -9.76 20.34 18.53
C ALA A 407 -10.25 19.08 19.27
N ALA A 408 -10.75 19.23 20.50
CA ALA A 408 -11.29 18.12 21.29
C ALA A 408 -12.53 17.49 20.63
N VAL A 409 -13.43 18.31 20.07
CA VAL A 409 -14.59 17.83 19.30
C VAL A 409 -14.12 17.03 18.07
N LEU A 410 -13.19 17.58 17.29
CA LEU A 410 -12.64 16.90 16.12
C LEU A 410 -11.98 15.56 16.46
N ARG A 411 -11.28 15.47 17.60
CA ARG A 411 -10.69 14.20 18.07
C ARG A 411 -11.74 13.22 18.60
N SER A 412 -12.80 13.71 19.24
CA SER A 412 -13.94 12.87 19.65
C SER A 412 -14.61 12.23 18.44
N GLU A 413 -14.98 13.04 17.44
CA GLU A 413 -15.60 12.56 16.19
C GLU A 413 -14.70 11.53 15.49
N LEU A 414 -13.38 11.77 15.49
CA LEU A 414 -12.41 10.83 14.94
C LEU A 414 -12.40 9.49 15.70
N VAL A 415 -12.43 9.52 17.03
CA VAL A 415 -12.49 8.32 17.87
C VAL A 415 -13.80 7.57 17.63
N ASP A 416 -14.93 8.27 17.56
CA ASP A 416 -16.25 7.67 17.34
C ASP A 416 -16.35 6.99 15.97
N ALA A 417 -15.91 7.68 14.91
CA ALA A 417 -15.89 7.15 13.56
C ALA A 417 -15.03 5.88 13.44
N LEU A 418 -13.83 5.90 14.01
CA LEU A 418 -12.94 4.74 14.00
C LEU A 418 -13.47 3.60 14.87
N THR A 419 -14.13 3.93 15.99
CA THR A 419 -14.75 2.94 16.88
C THR A 419 -15.92 2.24 16.19
N ALA A 420 -16.73 2.99 15.45
CA ALA A 420 -17.81 2.42 14.65
C ALA A 420 -17.29 1.50 13.53
N GLN A 421 -16.15 1.82 12.93
CA GLN A 421 -15.59 1.05 11.82
C GLN A 421 -14.81 -0.19 12.25
N TYR A 422 -13.94 -0.07 13.24
CA TYR A 422 -12.98 -1.12 13.61
C TYR A 422 -13.31 -1.79 14.95
N GLY A 423 -14.34 -1.31 15.65
CA GLY A 423 -14.69 -1.76 16.98
C GLY A 423 -13.85 -1.10 18.08
N PRO A 424 -14.34 -1.09 19.34
CA PRO A 424 -13.77 -0.31 20.44
C PRO A 424 -12.40 -0.78 20.91
N GLN A 425 -11.96 -1.98 20.51
CA GLN A 425 -10.68 -2.56 20.90
C GLN A 425 -9.62 -2.48 19.80
N ALA A 426 -9.90 -1.88 18.64
CA ALA A 426 -8.94 -1.84 17.55
C ALA A 426 -7.64 -1.12 17.93
N ALA A 427 -6.49 -1.73 17.62
CA ALA A 427 -5.17 -1.12 17.86
C ALA A 427 -5.01 0.25 17.15
N ARG A 428 -5.77 0.48 16.05
CA ARG A 428 -5.80 1.76 15.34
C ARG A 428 -6.42 2.91 16.16
N LEU A 429 -7.19 2.61 17.20
CA LEU A 429 -7.76 3.60 18.12
C LEU A 429 -6.78 4.10 19.19
N LEU A 430 -5.62 3.44 19.36
CA LEU A 430 -4.71 3.74 20.46
C LEU A 430 -4.16 5.19 20.39
N HIS A 431 -3.71 5.61 19.20
CA HIS A 431 -3.24 6.98 18.97
C HIS A 431 -4.34 8.04 19.19
N PRO A 432 -5.50 7.97 18.53
CA PRO A 432 -6.53 9.00 18.68
C PRO A 432 -7.15 9.03 20.08
N ARG A 433 -7.34 7.88 20.74
CA ARG A 433 -7.87 7.83 22.12
C ARG A 433 -6.93 8.48 23.12
N LEU A 434 -5.62 8.20 23.06
CA LEU A 434 -4.66 8.83 23.97
C LEU A 434 -4.69 10.37 23.86
N PHE A 435 -4.73 10.91 22.64
CA PHE A 435 -4.75 12.36 22.45
C PHE A 435 -6.09 12.98 22.86
N TYR A 436 -7.20 12.30 22.59
CA TYR A 436 -8.51 12.75 23.06
C TYR A 436 -8.60 12.77 24.59
N ALA A 437 -8.05 11.77 25.28
CA ALA A 437 -7.98 11.78 26.74
C ALA A 437 -7.16 12.95 27.29
N VAL A 438 -6.04 13.30 26.65
CA VAL A 438 -5.23 14.45 27.05
C VAL A 438 -6.02 15.75 26.88
N ASP A 439 -6.77 15.91 25.80
CA ASP A 439 -7.61 17.09 25.61
C ASP A 439 -8.72 17.19 26.66
N LEU A 440 -9.38 16.07 27.00
CA LEU A 440 -10.39 16.05 28.06
C LEU A 440 -9.80 16.51 29.39
N ALA A 441 -8.62 16.00 29.76
CA ALA A 441 -7.93 16.41 30.98
C ALA A 441 -7.53 17.89 30.95
N GLU A 442 -7.06 18.40 29.81
CA GLU A 442 -6.72 19.82 29.65
C GLU A 442 -7.95 20.74 29.65
N ALA A 443 -9.11 20.23 29.21
CA ALA A 443 -10.40 20.91 29.32
C ALA A 443 -11.00 20.83 30.73
N GLY A 444 -10.35 20.11 31.65
CA GLY A 444 -10.81 19.92 33.03
C GLY A 444 -11.76 18.73 33.22
N ASP A 445 -12.07 17.97 32.17
CA ASP A 445 -12.81 16.71 32.25
C ASP A 445 -11.87 15.54 32.59
N PHE A 446 -11.38 15.55 33.83
CA PHE A 446 -10.49 14.52 34.34
C PHE A 446 -11.18 13.15 34.45
N THR A 447 -12.48 13.13 34.73
CA THR A 447 -13.27 11.90 34.82
C THR A 447 -13.43 11.23 33.46
N GLY A 448 -13.71 12.01 32.40
CA GLY A 448 -13.75 11.53 31.03
C GLY A 448 -12.39 11.03 30.54
N ALA A 449 -11.33 11.78 30.83
CA ALA A 449 -9.96 11.39 30.52
C ALA A 449 -9.56 10.07 31.21
N GLU A 450 -9.81 9.94 32.51
CA GLU A 450 -9.52 8.74 33.30
C GLU A 450 -10.25 7.52 32.73
N LYS A 451 -11.55 7.63 32.44
CA LYS A 451 -12.34 6.54 31.86
C LYS A 451 -11.73 6.08 30.54
N LEU A 452 -11.40 7.02 29.65
CA LEU A 452 -10.89 6.71 28.33
C LEU A 452 -9.48 6.09 28.38
N LEU A 453 -8.63 6.55 29.30
CA LEU A 453 -7.29 5.99 29.54
C LEU A 453 -7.35 4.60 30.19
N ARG A 454 -8.31 4.35 31.08
CA ARG A 454 -8.54 3.03 31.69
C ARG A 454 -8.96 2.00 30.65
N ASP A 455 -9.91 2.36 29.79
CA ASP A 455 -10.34 1.50 28.68
C ASP A 455 -9.18 1.22 27.71
N LEU A 456 -8.36 2.25 27.45
CA LEU A 456 -7.17 2.15 26.59
C LEU A 456 -6.10 1.22 27.19
N ALA A 457 -5.85 1.33 28.51
CA ALA A 457 -4.89 0.48 29.22
C ALA A 457 -5.32 -0.98 29.19
N ALA A 458 -6.60 -1.26 29.46
CA ALA A 458 -7.15 -2.62 29.42
C ALA A 458 -7.02 -3.25 28.02
N ALA A 459 -7.31 -2.49 26.96
CA ALA A 459 -7.17 -2.96 25.58
C ALA A 459 -5.71 -3.26 25.21
N LEU A 460 -4.78 -2.37 25.61
CA LEU A 460 -3.34 -2.56 25.38
C LEU A 460 -2.78 -3.78 26.11
N GLU A 461 -3.18 -3.98 27.37
CA GLU A 461 -2.74 -5.12 28.17
C GLU A 461 -3.23 -6.45 27.58
N GLN A 462 -4.49 -6.49 27.13
CA GLN A 462 -5.07 -7.68 26.49
C GLN A 462 -4.37 -8.04 25.17
N GLN A 463 -4.03 -7.03 24.35
CA GLN A 463 -3.46 -7.26 23.02
C GLN A 463 -1.95 -7.52 23.02
N LEU A 464 -1.21 -6.91 23.94
CA LEU A 464 0.25 -6.86 23.87
C LEU A 464 0.94 -7.35 25.14
N GLY A 465 0.18 -7.67 26.18
CA GLY A 465 0.68 -8.10 27.48
C GLY A 465 1.10 -6.94 28.39
N ALA A 466 1.20 -7.25 29.68
CA ALA A 466 1.40 -6.30 30.79
C ALA A 466 2.74 -5.51 30.78
N HIS A 467 3.70 -5.84 29.92
CA HIS A 467 5.07 -5.29 29.97
C HIS A 467 5.46 -4.47 28.73
N THR A 468 4.51 -3.82 28.07
CA THR A 468 4.81 -2.95 26.93
C THR A 468 5.11 -1.49 27.32
N PRO A 469 6.10 -0.84 26.66
CA PRO A 469 6.38 0.58 26.87
C PRO A 469 5.18 1.51 26.60
N ALA A 470 4.26 1.11 25.72
CA ALA A 470 3.04 1.85 25.44
C ALA A 470 2.06 1.81 26.62
N LEU A 471 1.90 0.65 27.26
CA LEU A 471 1.06 0.49 28.45
C LEU A 471 1.59 1.33 29.62
N GLN A 472 2.91 1.42 29.79
CA GLN A 472 3.54 2.30 30.80
C GLN A 472 3.21 3.77 30.58
N ILE A 473 3.23 4.23 29.33
CA ILE A 473 2.88 5.61 28.98
C ILE A 473 1.40 5.86 29.30
N VAL A 474 0.50 4.96 28.91
CA VAL A 474 -0.94 5.11 29.19
C VAL A 474 -1.23 5.11 30.69
N HIS A 475 -0.58 4.24 31.48
CA HIS A 475 -0.71 4.23 32.93
C HIS A 475 -0.24 5.55 33.56
N HIS A 476 0.87 6.12 33.09
CA HIS A 476 1.35 7.42 33.57
C HIS A 476 0.32 8.54 33.37
N TYR A 477 -0.36 8.57 32.22
CA TYR A 477 -1.45 9.52 31.99
C TYR A 477 -2.71 9.19 32.81
N LEU A 478 -3.02 7.90 32.99
CA LEU A 478 -4.17 7.43 33.78
C LEU A 478 -4.03 7.83 35.25
N ASP A 479 -2.85 7.60 35.85
CA ASP A 479 -2.56 7.96 37.24
C ASP A 479 -2.68 9.46 37.46
N ALA A 480 -2.17 10.27 36.52
CA ALA A 480 -2.33 11.71 36.55
C ALA A 480 -3.81 12.10 36.46
N ALA A 481 -4.57 11.54 35.52
CA ALA A 481 -5.99 11.86 35.34
C ALA A 481 -6.81 11.49 36.59
N ALA A 482 -6.56 10.31 37.19
CA ALA A 482 -7.23 9.85 38.40
C ALA A 482 -6.92 10.72 39.63
N ALA A 483 -5.67 11.19 39.77
CA ALA A 483 -5.29 12.12 40.83
C ALA A 483 -6.05 13.45 40.71
N PHE A 484 -6.11 14.02 39.50
CA PHE A 484 -6.83 15.27 39.26
C PHE A 484 -8.36 15.11 39.36
N ALA A 485 -8.93 13.98 38.93
CA ALA A 485 -10.34 13.66 39.11
C ALA A 485 -10.72 13.55 40.60
N SER A 486 -9.82 13.00 41.42
CA SER A 486 -10.00 12.91 42.87
C SER A 486 -9.84 14.27 43.57
N GLU A 487 -8.92 15.13 43.13
CA GLU A 487 -8.73 16.49 43.66
C GLU A 487 -9.89 17.45 43.32
N THR A 488 -10.53 17.26 42.16
CA THR A 488 -11.63 18.11 41.67
C THR A 488 -13.01 17.68 42.16
N ALA A 489 -13.12 16.51 42.80
CA ALA A 489 -14.33 16.03 43.46
C ALA A 489 -14.64 16.85 44.73
N GLY A 490 -14.97 18.13 44.56
CA GLY A 490 -15.37 19.06 45.62
C GLY A 490 -14.76 20.47 45.59
N ALA A 491 -13.96 20.83 44.58
CA ALA A 491 -13.29 22.14 44.48
C ALA A 491 -13.23 22.67 43.03
N GLU A 492 -12.86 23.95 42.85
CA GLU A 492 -12.67 24.56 41.52
C GLU A 492 -11.66 23.78 40.67
N PRO A 493 -11.90 23.65 39.35
CA PRO A 493 -11.01 22.91 38.46
C PRO A 493 -9.60 23.55 38.45
N PRO A 494 -8.52 22.76 38.63
CA PRO A 494 -7.17 23.26 38.62
C PRO A 494 -6.81 23.84 37.26
N HIS A 495 -5.86 24.79 37.27
CA HIS A 495 -5.42 25.48 36.06
C HIS A 495 -5.01 24.48 34.96
N PRO A 496 -5.46 24.64 33.69
CA PRO A 496 -5.27 23.67 32.60
C PRO A 496 -3.81 23.20 32.38
N ASN A 497 -2.85 24.06 32.70
CA ASN A 497 -1.41 23.76 32.57
C ASN A 497 -0.86 22.80 33.65
N ARG A 498 -1.56 22.57 34.78
CA ARG A 498 -1.08 21.69 35.86
C ARG A 498 -1.02 20.22 35.45
N PHE A 499 -1.99 19.76 34.66
CA PHE A 499 -1.99 18.40 34.12
C PHE A 499 -0.83 18.17 33.12
N ARG A 500 -0.52 19.19 32.30
CA ARG A 500 0.66 19.16 31.41
C ARG A 500 1.98 19.16 32.17
N GLU A 501 2.02 19.71 33.38
CA GLU A 501 3.21 19.73 34.24
C GLU A 501 3.38 18.42 34.99
N SER A 502 2.30 17.82 35.51
CA SER A 502 2.33 16.55 36.21
C SER A 502 2.68 15.37 35.30
N THR A 503 2.42 15.48 34.00
CA THR A 503 2.74 14.46 33.00
C THR A 503 4.17 14.60 32.44
N ARG A 504 4.96 15.58 32.89
CA ARG A 504 6.37 15.75 32.50
C ARG A 504 7.29 14.74 33.19
N LEU A 505 8.13 14.06 32.41
CA LEU A 505 9.26 13.28 32.93
C LEU A 505 10.48 14.22 33.02
N ASP A 506 11.06 14.38 34.20
CA ASP A 506 12.21 15.27 34.50
C ASP A 506 12.03 16.74 34.09
N GLY A 507 10.84 17.31 34.32
CA GLY A 507 10.57 18.74 34.07
C GLY A 507 10.48 19.14 32.60
N ARG A 508 10.54 18.17 31.67
CA ARG A 508 10.35 18.37 30.23
C ARG A 508 9.06 17.69 29.77
N PRO A 509 8.33 18.24 28.77
CA PRO A 509 7.28 17.47 28.12
C PRO A 509 7.87 16.12 27.66
N PRO A 510 7.10 15.02 27.68
CA PRO A 510 7.59 13.72 27.22
C PRO A 510 8.27 13.94 25.86
N PRO A 511 9.56 13.57 25.71
CA PRO A 511 10.38 14.05 24.63
C PRO A 511 9.67 13.82 23.29
N HIS A 512 9.74 14.78 22.37
CA HIS A 512 9.32 14.57 20.98
C HIS A 512 9.81 13.21 20.41
N PRO A 513 11.00 12.69 20.78
CA PRO A 513 11.39 11.30 20.49
C PRO A 513 10.52 10.20 21.11
N LEU A 514 10.00 10.34 22.34
CA LEU A 514 9.03 9.40 22.95
C LEU A 514 7.66 9.48 22.28
N ARG A 515 7.20 10.69 21.92
CA ARG A 515 6.00 10.91 21.09
C ARG A 515 6.17 10.30 19.69
N GLN A 516 7.31 10.52 19.05
CA GLN A 516 7.68 9.91 17.77
C GLN A 516 7.92 8.41 17.86
N ARG A 517 8.41 7.87 19.00
CA ARG A 517 8.55 6.44 19.24
C ARG A 517 7.19 5.80 19.44
N LEU A 518 6.27 6.44 20.14
CA LEU A 518 4.88 5.99 20.25
C LEU A 518 4.19 6.08 18.89
N THR A 519 4.35 7.17 18.13
CA THR A 519 3.81 7.29 16.77
C THR A 519 4.48 6.32 15.78
N ARG A 520 5.79 6.05 15.88
CA ARG A 520 6.47 5.02 15.07
C ARG A 520 6.02 3.62 15.44
N TRP A 521 5.88 3.35 16.74
CA TRP A 521 5.40 2.08 17.27
C TRP A 521 3.94 1.84 16.86
N LEU A 522 3.08 2.86 16.98
CA LEU A 522 1.69 2.84 16.50
C LEU A 522 1.59 2.70 14.98
N ARG A 523 2.51 3.29 14.21
CA ARG A 523 2.64 3.05 12.75
C ARG A 523 3.13 1.65 12.41
N SER A 524 3.94 1.02 13.26
CA SER A 524 4.41 -0.35 13.08
C SER A 524 3.40 -1.41 13.56
N THR A 525 2.42 -1.02 14.39
CA THR A 525 1.35 -1.93 14.88
C THR A 525 0.00 -1.71 14.18
N THR A 526 -0.10 -0.77 13.23
CA THR A 526 -1.32 -0.51 12.43
C THR A 526 -1.55 -1.45 11.24
N GLU A 527 -0.74 -2.51 11.09
CA GLU A 527 -0.91 -3.57 10.08
C GLU A 527 -1.40 -4.93 10.63
N LEU A 528 -2.02 -4.91 11.80
CA LEU A 528 -3.02 -5.92 12.19
C LEU A 528 -4.42 -5.30 12.01
#